data_AF-A0A964M9U6-F1
#
_entry.id   AF-A0A964M9U6-F1
#
_cell.length_a   1.000
_cell.length_b   1.000
_cell.length_c   1.000
_cell.angle_alpha   90.00
_cell.angle_beta   90.00
_cell.angle_gamma   90.00
#
_symmetry.space_group_name_H-M   'P 1'
#
loop_
_entity.id
_entity.type
_entity.pdbx_description
1 polymer ?
#
loop_
_entity_poly.entity_id
_entity_poly.type
_entity_poly.pdbx_seq_one_letter_code
_entity_poly.pdbx_strand_id
1 'polypeptide(L)'
;MPTCGPATSTPAAGRRSAPTRRRWSATGRPGLRGMPWVSTTSSGTTPITIPPAGDSRTTCGATKPGGTTRWRSTPPIRCERLPAAEDQMIASDIQAMLARTSVRSYRDGGIEPVVLDELRDLVQRPSTGPFGNRVRFALVGQGRAAQGGARRLGTYGVIRGASHYLAAAVPAAPHAMEDLGYCMEEAVISCTKLGLGTCWLGGSFDRTGFARAVGLRDGEVLPCVSPVGCPADRRGLVDRMTRAMAGSDGRKPWDRLFFEGDADHPMAEDDADPLHGVLRCVRAAPSASNRQPWRIVRDASGALHLYLARTRGYGRWFPGVDLQLIDMGIAMCHLSLAAAELGMRGSWLQAKPRPGGADLEYIASWIQ
;
A
#
# COMPACT_ATOMS: atom_id res chain seq x y z
N MET A 1 68.83 -17.69 46.60
CA MET A 1 68.07 -18.33 45.50
C MET A 1 67.32 -19.54 46.06
N PRO A 2 66.16 -19.98 45.52
CA PRO A 2 65.23 -19.29 44.62
C PRO A 2 63.72 -19.33 45.04
N THR A 3 62.97 -18.31 44.60
CA THR A 3 61.63 -18.31 43.94
C THR A 3 60.32 -18.87 44.55
N CYS A 4 59.30 -18.00 44.51
CA CYS A 4 57.86 -18.20 44.14
C CYS A 4 56.97 -19.19 44.96
N GLY A 5 55.66 -18.95 45.17
CA GLY A 5 54.72 -17.96 44.62
C GLY A 5 53.49 -17.69 45.53
N PRO A 6 52.42 -17.02 45.06
CA PRO A 6 51.70 -16.04 45.89
C PRO A 6 50.33 -16.47 46.45
N ALA A 7 49.88 -15.75 47.49
CA ALA A 7 48.56 -15.87 48.11
C ALA A 7 47.50 -14.95 47.46
N THR A 8 46.24 -15.40 47.44
CA THR A 8 45.08 -14.63 46.99
C THR A 8 44.16 -14.28 48.16
N SER A 9 43.71 -13.03 48.23
CA SER A 9 42.73 -12.56 49.21
C SER A 9 41.59 -11.78 48.54
N THR A 10 40.37 -12.02 48.99
CA THR A 10 39.12 -11.43 48.48
C THR A 10 38.91 -10.01 49.03
N PRO A 11 38.35 -9.07 48.23
CA PRO A 11 37.78 -7.85 48.79
C PRO A 11 36.28 -7.63 48.50
N ALA A 12 35.56 -7.41 49.59
CA ALA A 12 34.53 -6.40 49.85
C ALA A 12 33.53 -5.90 48.77
N ALA A 13 32.28 -5.74 49.21
CA ALA A 13 31.17 -5.17 48.45
C ALA A 13 31.26 -3.64 48.25
N GLY A 14 30.90 -3.16 47.05
CA GLY A 14 30.76 -1.75 46.71
C GLY A 14 29.32 -1.36 46.38
N ARG A 15 28.85 -0.24 46.95
CA ARG A 15 27.49 0.29 46.78
C ARG A 15 27.21 0.70 45.32
N ARG A 16 25.97 0.53 44.84
CA ARG A 16 25.45 1.26 43.66
C ARG A 16 24.11 1.92 43.96
N SER A 17 23.99 3.16 43.52
CA SER A 17 22.89 4.09 43.75
C SER A 17 21.74 3.92 42.76
N ALA A 18 20.50 4.07 43.24
CA ALA A 18 19.30 4.06 42.41
C ALA A 18 19.03 5.45 41.77
N PRO A 19 18.57 5.53 40.51
CA PRO A 19 18.14 6.78 39.90
C PRO A 19 16.68 7.13 40.23
N THR A 20 16.45 8.43 40.42
CA THR A 20 15.20 9.06 40.88
C THR A 20 14.01 8.91 39.91
N ARG A 21 12.82 8.61 40.45
CA ARG A 21 11.54 8.85 39.76
C ARG A 21 11.28 10.36 39.63
N ARG A 22 11.07 10.86 38.42
CA ARG A 22 10.51 12.22 38.20
C ARG A 22 8.99 12.16 38.08
N ARG A 23 8.32 12.92 38.95
CA ARG A 23 6.87 13.11 39.01
C ARG A 23 6.52 14.29 38.11
N TRP A 24 5.67 14.10 37.09
CA TRP A 24 5.13 15.20 36.31
C TRP A 24 3.73 15.56 36.82
N SER A 25 3.54 16.85 37.12
CA SER A 25 2.31 17.42 37.67
C SER A 25 1.32 17.78 36.55
N ALA A 26 0.03 17.57 36.82
CA ALA A 26 -1.04 17.93 35.90
C ALA A 26 -1.38 19.43 35.97
N THR A 27 -1.37 20.08 34.81
CA THR A 27 -2.01 21.36 34.49
C THR A 27 -2.50 21.19 33.05
N GLY A 28 -3.79 21.16 32.73
CA GLY A 28 -4.77 22.21 33.02
C GLY A 28 -5.06 22.96 31.72
N ARG A 29 -6.03 22.47 30.92
CA ARG A 29 -6.50 23.10 29.67
C ARG A 29 -8.02 23.34 29.76
N PRO A 30 -8.51 24.57 29.47
CA PRO A 30 -9.94 24.82 29.41
C PRO A 30 -10.54 24.66 28.00
N GLY A 31 -11.69 24.01 27.94
CA GLY A 31 -12.86 24.38 27.12
C GLY A 31 -12.72 24.55 25.60
N LEU A 32 -13.16 23.55 24.84
CA LEU A 32 -13.68 23.73 23.49
C LEU A 32 -15.22 23.65 23.51
N ARG A 33 -15.88 24.80 23.30
CA ARG A 33 -17.19 24.88 22.62
C ARG A 33 -16.86 25.05 21.13
N GLY A 34 -17.52 24.44 20.15
CA GLY A 34 -18.84 23.84 20.14
C GLY A 34 -19.75 24.63 19.20
N MET A 35 -19.78 24.27 17.92
CA MET A 35 -20.77 24.72 16.92
C MET A 35 -21.01 23.64 15.85
N PRO A 36 -22.20 23.64 15.19
CA PRO A 36 -22.74 22.43 14.57
C PRO A 36 -22.51 22.32 13.07
N TRP A 37 -22.52 21.09 12.56
CA TRP A 37 -22.60 20.80 11.13
C TRP A 37 -24.06 20.84 10.66
N VAL A 38 -24.33 21.58 9.59
CA VAL A 38 -25.64 21.63 8.91
C VAL A 38 -25.73 20.49 7.91
N SER A 39 -26.78 19.68 8.02
CA SER A 39 -27.12 18.61 7.08
C SER A 39 -27.99 19.14 5.94
N THR A 40 -27.57 18.95 4.69
CA THR A 40 -28.44 19.07 3.51
C THR A 40 -28.64 17.72 2.85
N THR A 41 -29.85 17.19 2.99
CA THR A 41 -30.35 16.03 2.24
C THR A 41 -30.84 16.44 0.86
N SER A 42 -30.50 15.67 -0.17
CA SER A 42 -31.27 15.65 -1.43
C SER A 42 -31.31 14.24 -2.02
N SER A 43 -32.45 13.58 -1.86
CA SER A 43 -32.80 12.32 -2.52
C SER A 43 -33.11 12.54 -4.01
N GLY A 44 -32.75 11.57 -4.86
CA GLY A 44 -33.12 11.59 -6.28
C GLY A 44 -32.79 10.27 -6.97
N THR A 45 -33.74 9.33 -6.99
CA THR A 45 -33.61 8.04 -7.68
C THR A 45 -34.37 8.05 -8.99
N THR A 46 -33.74 7.65 -10.09
CA THR A 46 -34.40 7.31 -11.36
C THR A 46 -33.80 6.04 -11.96
N PRO A 47 -34.61 5.05 -12.36
CA PRO A 47 -34.13 3.80 -12.97
C PRO A 47 -33.87 3.97 -14.47
N ILE A 48 -32.90 3.22 -14.99
CA ILE A 48 -32.59 3.16 -16.44
C ILE A 48 -33.05 1.81 -17.00
N THR A 49 -33.81 1.85 -18.09
CA THR A 49 -34.35 0.68 -18.81
C THR A 49 -33.41 0.24 -19.94
N ILE A 50 -33.23 -1.08 -20.11
CA ILE A 50 -32.38 -1.70 -21.14
C ILE A 50 -33.24 -2.13 -22.35
N PRO A 51 -32.87 -1.81 -23.60
CA PRO A 51 -33.50 -2.36 -24.81
C PRO A 51 -32.89 -3.71 -25.26
N PRO A 52 -33.65 -4.60 -25.93
CA PRO A 52 -33.21 -5.96 -26.27
C PRO A 52 -32.38 -6.06 -27.56
N ALA A 53 -31.69 -7.20 -27.72
CA ALA A 53 -30.80 -7.50 -28.84
C ALA A 53 -31.55 -7.84 -30.15
N GLY A 54 -30.99 -7.42 -31.29
CA GLY A 54 -31.43 -7.80 -32.63
C GLY A 54 -30.53 -8.86 -33.28
N ASP A 55 -31.14 -9.92 -33.83
CA ASP A 55 -30.49 -11.02 -34.56
C ASP A 55 -30.55 -10.76 -36.08
N SER A 56 -29.49 -11.11 -36.83
CA SER A 56 -29.57 -11.20 -38.30
C SER A 56 -28.47 -12.09 -38.91
N ARG A 57 -28.88 -13.26 -39.43
CA ARG A 57 -28.08 -14.10 -40.34
C ARG A 57 -28.36 -13.73 -41.80
N THR A 58 -27.35 -13.81 -42.66
CA THR A 58 -27.46 -14.25 -44.09
C THR A 58 -26.04 -14.43 -44.67
N THR A 59 -25.56 -15.67 -44.87
CA THR A 59 -25.53 -16.49 -46.12
C THR A 59 -24.44 -16.14 -47.16
N CYS A 60 -23.64 -17.15 -47.54
CA CYS A 60 -22.69 -17.12 -48.65
C CYS A 60 -23.34 -17.34 -50.04
N GLY A 61 -22.67 -16.89 -51.10
CA GLY A 61 -22.98 -17.18 -52.51
C GLY A 61 -21.81 -16.83 -53.45
N ALA A 62 -21.85 -17.28 -54.72
CA ALA A 62 -20.73 -17.27 -55.67
C ALA A 62 -21.21 -17.03 -57.14
N THR A 63 -20.41 -16.92 -58.22
CA THR A 63 -19.00 -17.34 -58.43
C THR A 63 -18.33 -16.59 -59.62
N LYS A 64 -17.01 -16.33 -59.53
CA LYS A 64 -16.06 -16.28 -60.69
C LYS A 64 -16.21 -15.09 -61.70
N PRO A 65 -15.27 -14.87 -62.67
CA PRO A 65 -14.41 -13.68 -62.58
C PRO A 65 -14.30 -12.78 -63.84
N GLY A 66 -13.74 -11.58 -63.67
CA GLY A 66 -13.22 -10.75 -64.76
C GLY A 66 -13.17 -9.25 -64.42
N GLY A 67 -12.24 -8.51 -65.03
CA GLY A 67 -12.28 -7.04 -65.05
C GLY A 67 -11.16 -6.30 -64.29
N THR A 68 -10.14 -5.90 -65.04
CA THR A 68 -9.47 -4.58 -64.98
C THR A 68 -9.18 -3.92 -63.61
N THR A 69 -7.89 -3.90 -63.26
CA THR A 69 -7.31 -3.09 -62.18
C THR A 69 -7.66 -1.61 -62.32
N ARG A 70 -8.51 -1.10 -61.42
CA ARG A 70 -8.74 0.34 -61.21
C ARG A 70 -8.42 0.67 -59.76
N TRP A 71 -7.33 1.40 -59.53
CA TRP A 71 -7.00 1.95 -58.22
C TRP A 71 -8.15 2.87 -57.77
N ARG A 72 -8.98 2.41 -56.84
CA ARG A 72 -9.90 3.27 -56.11
C ARG A 72 -9.14 3.82 -54.91
N SER A 73 -9.14 5.14 -54.78
CA SER A 73 -8.73 5.80 -53.55
C SER A 73 -9.53 5.22 -52.39
N THR A 74 -8.81 4.71 -51.38
CA THR A 74 -9.42 4.33 -50.11
C THR A 74 -10.09 5.58 -49.53
N PRO A 75 -11.36 5.53 -49.06
CA PRO A 75 -11.91 6.66 -48.33
C PRO A 75 -11.05 6.91 -47.09
N PRO A 76 -10.86 8.17 -46.66
CA PRO A 76 -10.13 8.44 -45.44
C PRO A 76 -10.81 7.69 -44.29
N ILE A 77 -10.06 6.80 -43.64
CA ILE A 77 -10.53 6.10 -42.44
C ILE A 77 -10.96 7.20 -41.48
N ARG A 78 -12.26 7.23 -41.18
CA ARG A 78 -12.81 8.14 -40.18
C ARG A 78 -12.04 7.83 -38.91
N CYS A 79 -11.30 8.81 -38.40
CA CYS A 79 -10.54 8.64 -37.16
C CYS A 79 -11.58 8.55 -36.03
N GLU A 80 -12.08 7.33 -35.82
CA GLU A 80 -12.83 6.99 -34.62
C GLU A 80 -11.93 7.32 -33.45
N ARG A 81 -12.41 8.27 -32.66
CA ARG A 81 -11.70 8.81 -31.53
C ARG A 81 -11.44 7.64 -30.59
N LEU A 82 -10.18 7.22 -30.47
CA LEU A 82 -9.79 6.27 -29.43
C LEU A 82 -10.38 6.79 -28.12
N PRO A 83 -11.06 5.94 -27.31
CA PRO A 83 -11.68 6.40 -26.07
C PRO A 83 -10.60 7.08 -25.23
N ALA A 84 -10.91 8.30 -24.78
CA ALA A 84 -9.99 9.10 -23.98
C ALA A 84 -9.70 8.36 -22.66
N ALA A 85 -8.61 8.75 -21.99
CA ALA A 85 -8.21 8.14 -20.71
C ALA A 85 -9.26 8.27 -19.57
N GLU A 86 -10.34 9.01 -19.81
CA GLU A 86 -11.49 9.24 -18.93
C GLU A 86 -12.27 7.94 -18.61
N ASP A 87 -12.32 6.96 -19.52
CA ASP A 87 -13.07 5.69 -19.35
C ASP A 87 -12.44 4.68 -18.37
N GLN A 88 -11.34 5.01 -17.69
CA GLN A 88 -10.60 4.08 -16.79
C GLN A 88 -10.36 4.60 -15.37
N MET A 89 -11.04 5.67 -14.94
CA MET A 89 -10.96 6.11 -13.55
C MET A 89 -11.83 5.24 -12.63
N ILE A 90 -11.21 4.62 -11.63
CA ILE A 90 -11.93 3.83 -10.61
C ILE A 90 -12.38 4.77 -9.49
N ALA A 91 -13.68 4.91 -9.28
CA ALA A 91 -14.24 5.80 -8.24
C ALA A 91 -14.17 5.18 -6.83
N SER A 92 -14.38 3.87 -6.71
CA SER A 92 -14.42 3.11 -5.45
C SER A 92 -13.03 2.71 -4.96
N ASP A 93 -12.78 2.83 -3.66
CA ASP A 93 -11.53 2.38 -3.03
C ASP A 93 -11.51 0.84 -2.98
N ILE A 94 -12.64 0.19 -2.72
CA ILE A 94 -12.79 -1.27 -2.78
C ILE A 94 -12.45 -1.82 -4.17
N GLN A 95 -12.98 -1.21 -5.23
CA GLN A 95 -12.65 -1.58 -6.61
C GLN A 95 -11.16 -1.38 -6.89
N ALA A 96 -10.57 -0.27 -6.45
CA ALA A 96 -9.15 0.02 -6.64
C ALA A 96 -8.25 -0.96 -5.87
N MET A 97 -8.55 -1.26 -4.60
CA MET A 97 -7.83 -2.25 -3.79
C MET A 97 -7.81 -3.65 -4.41
N LEU A 98 -8.92 -4.06 -5.02
CA LEU A 98 -9.06 -5.37 -5.67
C LEU A 98 -8.45 -5.42 -7.08
N ALA A 99 -8.44 -4.30 -7.81
CA ALA A 99 -7.79 -4.17 -9.11
C ALA A 99 -6.26 -3.97 -9.01
N ARG A 100 -5.76 -3.42 -7.89
CA ARG A 100 -4.35 -3.09 -7.68
C ARG A 100 -3.46 -4.33 -7.78
N THR A 101 -2.55 -4.32 -8.75
CA THR A 101 -1.52 -5.36 -8.93
C THR A 101 -0.12 -4.74 -8.90
N SER A 102 0.90 -5.56 -8.63
CA SER A 102 2.29 -5.10 -8.64
C SER A 102 2.80 -4.99 -10.08
N VAL A 103 2.88 -3.76 -10.59
CA VAL A 103 3.30 -3.43 -11.96
C VAL A 103 4.79 -3.14 -12.01
N ARG A 104 5.53 -3.84 -12.87
CA ARG A 104 6.99 -3.67 -13.01
C ARG A 104 7.45 -3.29 -14.41
N SER A 105 6.52 -3.14 -15.33
CA SER A 105 6.77 -2.73 -16.72
C SER A 105 5.75 -1.66 -17.11
N TYR A 106 6.27 -0.52 -17.54
CA TYR A 106 5.52 0.71 -17.81
C TYR A 106 5.65 1.12 -19.27
N ARG A 107 4.65 1.83 -19.81
CA ARG A 107 4.70 2.36 -21.18
C ARG A 107 5.72 3.48 -21.31
N ASP A 108 6.43 3.49 -22.43
CA ASP A 108 7.19 4.66 -22.87
C ASP A 108 6.21 5.77 -23.28
N GLY A 109 6.50 7.02 -22.90
CA GLY A 109 5.64 8.18 -23.14
C GLY A 109 5.52 9.11 -21.93
N GLY A 110 5.50 8.54 -20.73
CA GLY A 110 5.40 9.29 -19.47
C GLY A 110 4.07 9.07 -18.74
N ILE A 111 3.63 10.10 -18.03
CA ILE A 111 2.30 10.20 -17.41
C ILE A 111 1.64 11.41 -18.05
N GLU A 112 0.35 11.33 -18.37
CA GLU A 112 -0.41 12.44 -18.94
C GLU A 112 -0.33 13.68 -18.04
N PRO A 113 -0.16 14.91 -18.57
CA PRO A 113 0.10 16.10 -17.75
C PRO A 113 -0.93 16.32 -16.63
N VAL A 114 -2.23 16.18 -16.94
CA VAL A 114 -3.31 16.32 -15.97
C VAL A 114 -3.22 15.30 -14.83
N VAL A 115 -2.86 14.05 -15.14
CA VAL A 115 -2.67 12.99 -14.13
C VAL A 115 -1.38 13.22 -13.34
N LEU A 116 -0.35 13.81 -13.96
CA LEU A 116 0.88 14.18 -13.28
C LEU A 116 0.67 15.36 -12.30
N ASP A 117 -0.25 16.27 -12.60
CA ASP A 117 -0.66 17.34 -11.69
C ASP A 117 -1.49 16.81 -10.51
N GLU A 118 -2.44 15.90 -10.74
CA GLU A 118 -3.12 15.17 -9.66
C GLU A 118 -2.13 14.41 -8.74
N LEU A 119 -1.08 13.80 -9.29
CA LEU A 119 -0.01 13.18 -8.49
C LEU A 119 0.82 14.21 -7.70
N ARG A 120 1.05 15.41 -8.23
CA ARG A 120 1.76 16.49 -7.53
C ARG A 120 0.95 16.98 -6.34
N ASP A 121 -0.36 17.16 -6.53
CA ASP A 121 -1.27 17.54 -5.46
C ASP A 121 -1.39 16.45 -4.40
N LEU A 122 -1.49 15.18 -4.82
CA LEU A 122 -1.50 14.02 -3.92
C LEU A 122 -0.28 14.00 -2.99
N VAL A 123 0.94 14.23 -3.50
CA VAL A 123 2.16 14.21 -2.66
C VAL A 123 2.36 15.46 -1.80
N GLN A 124 1.63 16.56 -2.07
CA GLN A 124 1.65 17.76 -1.23
C GLN A 124 0.60 17.74 -0.11
N ARG A 125 -0.44 16.91 -0.22
CA ARG A 125 -1.46 16.77 0.84
C ARG A 125 -0.81 16.32 2.15
N PRO A 126 -1.13 16.97 3.30
CA PRO A 126 -0.70 16.51 4.61
C PRO A 126 -1.14 15.07 4.86
N SER A 127 -0.18 14.19 5.16
CA SER A 127 -0.44 12.79 5.48
C SER A 127 0.10 12.45 6.87
N THR A 128 -0.71 11.78 7.68
CA THR A 128 -0.39 11.43 9.06
C THR A 128 -1.08 10.11 9.36
N GLY A 129 -0.30 9.11 9.76
CA GLY A 129 -0.83 7.77 9.97
C GLY A 129 -1.61 7.62 11.28
N PRO A 130 -2.26 6.47 11.50
CA PRO A 130 -3.08 6.19 12.68
C PRO A 130 -2.35 6.35 14.04
N PHE A 131 -1.03 6.25 14.09
CA PHE A 131 -0.23 6.45 15.31
C PHE A 131 0.38 7.86 15.43
N GLY A 132 0.06 8.76 14.51
CA GLY A 132 0.37 10.19 14.59
C GLY A 132 1.71 10.62 13.95
N ASN A 133 2.47 9.71 13.34
CA ASN A 133 3.65 10.11 12.58
C ASN A 133 3.25 10.77 11.25
N ARG A 134 3.84 11.94 10.98
CA ARG A 134 3.64 12.65 9.71
C ARG A 134 4.52 12.02 8.63
N VAL A 135 3.89 11.55 7.56
CA VAL A 135 4.57 10.98 6.40
C VAL A 135 4.75 12.08 5.34
N ARG A 136 5.96 12.18 4.80
CA ARG A 136 6.33 13.13 3.75
C ARG A 136 6.50 12.37 2.44
N PHE A 137 5.71 12.72 1.44
CA PHE A 137 5.87 12.21 0.09
C PHE A 137 6.79 13.09 -0.75
N ALA A 138 7.38 12.48 -1.77
CA ALA A 138 8.07 13.17 -2.85
C ALA A 138 7.83 12.41 -4.15
N LEU A 139 7.49 13.13 -5.21
CA LEU A 139 7.39 12.59 -6.56
C LEU A 139 8.73 12.80 -7.28
N VAL A 140 9.50 11.74 -7.45
CA VAL A 140 10.84 11.76 -8.06
C VAL A 140 10.72 11.40 -9.54
N GLY A 141 10.78 12.41 -10.41
CA GLY A 141 10.90 12.20 -11.84
C GLY A 141 12.30 11.71 -12.22
N GLN A 142 12.39 10.62 -12.98
CA GLN A 142 13.58 10.35 -13.78
C GLN A 142 13.48 11.21 -15.03
N GLY A 143 14.26 12.30 -15.08
CA GLY A 143 14.42 13.05 -16.32
C GLY A 143 14.80 12.10 -17.46
N ARG A 144 14.25 12.33 -18.66
CA ARG A 144 14.92 11.86 -19.89
C ARG A 144 16.39 12.25 -19.76
N ALA A 145 17.30 11.37 -20.16
CA ALA A 145 18.73 11.61 -20.07
C ALA A 145 19.13 12.79 -20.98
N ALA A 146 18.93 14.01 -20.48
CA ALA A 146 19.56 15.21 -20.98
C ALA A 146 21.07 14.98 -20.92
N GLN A 147 21.76 15.46 -21.94
CA GLN A 147 23.21 15.36 -22.05
C GLN A 147 23.86 16.15 -20.90
N GLY A 148 24.06 15.49 -19.75
CA GLY A 148 24.33 16.18 -18.48
C GLY A 148 24.07 15.35 -17.22
N GLY A 149 24.79 14.24 -17.04
CA GLY A 149 25.19 13.71 -15.71
C GLY A 149 24.13 13.20 -14.72
N ALA A 150 22.82 13.32 -14.97
CA ALA A 150 21.78 12.87 -14.06
C ALA A 150 21.78 11.33 -13.92
N ARG A 151 22.38 10.83 -12.83
CA ARG A 151 22.49 9.39 -12.53
C ARG A 151 21.10 8.77 -12.38
N ARG A 152 20.74 7.88 -13.32
CA ARG A 152 19.52 7.08 -13.30
C ARG A 152 19.36 6.37 -11.96
N LEU A 153 18.24 6.60 -11.26
CA LEU A 153 17.98 5.96 -9.96
C LEU A 153 17.78 4.46 -10.18
N GLY A 154 18.57 3.66 -9.46
CA GLY A 154 18.64 2.21 -9.64
C GLY A 154 17.52 1.48 -8.92
N THR A 155 16.88 0.54 -9.61
CA THR A 155 15.97 -0.46 -9.04
C THR A 155 16.48 -1.89 -9.30
N TYR A 156 17.80 -2.05 -9.45
CA TYR A 156 18.49 -3.32 -9.72
C TYR A 156 17.85 -4.20 -10.83
N GLY A 157 17.31 -3.57 -11.86
CA GLY A 157 16.68 -4.24 -13.02
C GLY A 157 15.24 -4.71 -12.83
N VAL A 158 14.64 -4.58 -11.63
CA VAL A 158 13.27 -5.08 -11.38
C VAL A 158 12.17 -4.22 -11.99
N ILE A 159 12.44 -2.95 -12.31
CA ILE A 159 11.50 -2.00 -12.93
C ILE A 159 11.98 -1.59 -14.32
N ARG A 160 11.04 -1.47 -15.27
CA ARG A 160 11.28 -1.07 -16.66
C ARG A 160 10.29 0.02 -17.09
N GLY A 161 10.75 1.07 -17.76
CA GLY A 161 9.91 2.14 -18.32
C GLY A 161 9.39 3.19 -17.34
N ALA A 162 9.50 2.99 -16.02
CA ALA A 162 8.96 3.94 -15.03
C ALA A 162 9.65 5.31 -15.13
N SER A 163 8.87 6.34 -15.43
CA SER A 163 9.32 7.74 -15.52
C SER A 163 9.29 8.47 -14.18
N HIS A 164 8.44 8.04 -13.26
CA HIS A 164 8.27 8.67 -11.94
C HIS A 164 8.26 7.62 -10.82
N TYR A 165 8.60 8.07 -9.63
CA TYR A 165 8.59 7.28 -8.40
C TYR A 165 7.97 8.08 -7.26
N LEU A 166 7.01 7.48 -6.58
CA LEU A 166 6.56 7.91 -5.27
C LEU A 166 7.58 7.43 -4.23
N ALA A 167 8.15 8.35 -3.47
CA ALA A 167 9.00 8.06 -2.33
C ALA A 167 8.36 8.58 -1.05
N ALA A 168 8.43 7.80 0.03
CA ALA A 168 7.89 8.16 1.33
C ALA A 168 9.01 8.23 2.37
N ALA A 169 9.02 9.33 3.14
CA ALA A 169 9.90 9.54 4.28
C ALA A 169 9.07 9.77 5.54
N VAL A 170 9.55 9.29 6.69
CA VAL A 170 8.87 9.38 7.98
C VAL A 170 9.91 9.60 9.09
N PRO A 171 9.61 10.34 10.17
CA PRO A 171 10.48 10.42 11.34
C PRO A 171 10.83 9.04 11.91
N ALA A 172 12.07 8.87 12.39
CA ALA A 172 12.51 7.68 13.12
C ALA A 172 11.88 7.67 14.52
N ALA A 173 10.68 7.10 14.62
CA ALA A 173 9.86 7.11 15.82
C ALA A 173 9.10 5.76 15.98
N PRO A 174 8.52 5.48 17.17
CA PRO A 174 7.61 4.35 17.34
C PRO A 174 6.47 4.40 16.31
N HIS A 175 6.11 3.24 15.77
CA HIS A 175 5.06 3.05 14.76
C HIS A 175 5.25 3.78 13.42
N ALA A 176 6.45 4.31 13.16
CA ALA A 176 6.74 5.02 11.91
C ALA A 176 6.66 4.13 10.66
N MET A 177 6.88 2.82 10.78
CA MET A 177 6.78 1.89 9.66
C MET A 177 5.32 1.60 9.31
N GLU A 178 4.48 1.42 10.32
CA GLU A 178 3.04 1.21 10.19
C GLU A 178 2.35 2.47 9.64
N ASP A 179 2.67 3.65 10.17
CA ASP A 179 2.13 4.92 9.66
C ASP A 179 2.55 5.19 8.21
N LEU A 180 3.81 4.92 7.86
CA LEU A 180 4.27 5.04 6.48
C LEU A 180 3.61 4.00 5.57
N GLY A 181 3.44 2.76 6.03
CA GLY A 181 2.73 1.71 5.31
C GLY A 181 1.29 2.10 4.99
N TYR A 182 0.59 2.64 5.99
CA TYR A 182 -0.78 3.12 5.88
C TYR A 182 -0.89 4.23 4.83
N CYS A 183 -0.19 5.33 5.05
CA CYS A 183 -0.27 6.53 4.22
C CYS A 183 0.20 6.29 2.78
N MET A 184 1.25 5.47 2.60
CA MET A 184 1.75 5.18 1.25
C MET A 184 0.83 4.23 0.50
N GLU A 185 0.07 3.34 1.17
CA GLU A 185 -0.97 2.57 0.49
C GLU A 185 -2.16 3.46 0.09
N GLU A 186 -2.58 4.46 0.89
CA GLU A 186 -3.60 5.44 0.46
C GLU A 186 -3.20 6.14 -0.86
N ALA A 187 -1.92 6.50 -0.98
CA ALA A 187 -1.37 7.07 -2.21
C ALA A 187 -1.29 6.05 -3.37
N VAL A 188 -1.02 4.77 -3.09
CA VAL A 188 -1.02 3.67 -4.09
C VAL A 188 -2.44 3.35 -4.60
N ILE A 189 -3.44 3.35 -3.72
CA ILE A 189 -4.85 3.22 -4.10
C ILE A 189 -5.27 4.43 -4.93
N SER A 190 -4.89 5.65 -4.52
CA SER A 190 -5.11 6.87 -5.32
C SER A 190 -4.47 6.79 -6.72
N CYS A 191 -3.24 6.28 -6.84
CA CYS A 191 -2.61 6.01 -8.14
C CYS A 191 -3.41 5.01 -8.97
N THR A 192 -3.94 3.95 -8.34
CA THR A 192 -4.74 2.92 -9.02
C THR A 192 -6.06 3.50 -9.53
N LYS A 193 -6.69 4.42 -8.79
CA LYS A 193 -7.90 5.15 -9.20
C LYS A 193 -7.67 6.04 -10.43
N LEU A 194 -6.44 6.56 -10.58
CA LEU A 194 -5.95 7.30 -11.76
C LEU A 194 -5.49 6.39 -12.92
N GLY A 195 -5.73 5.08 -12.86
CA GLY A 195 -5.30 4.11 -13.89
C GLY A 195 -3.79 3.81 -13.92
N LEU A 196 -3.05 4.20 -12.89
CA LEU A 196 -1.59 4.06 -12.83
C LEU A 196 -1.17 2.76 -12.13
N GLY A 197 -0.10 2.15 -12.63
CA GLY A 197 0.54 1.00 -12.02
C GLY A 197 1.53 1.39 -10.92
N THR A 198 1.59 0.57 -9.86
CA THR A 198 2.48 0.76 -8.71
C THR A 198 3.18 -0.55 -8.33
N CYS A 199 4.30 -0.48 -7.61
CA CYS A 199 4.95 -1.66 -7.02
C CYS A 199 5.80 -1.28 -5.81
N TRP A 200 5.47 -1.79 -4.63
CA TRP A 200 6.29 -1.62 -3.44
C TRP A 200 7.73 -2.14 -3.64
N LEU A 201 8.71 -1.25 -3.43
CA LEU A 201 10.13 -1.55 -3.40
C LEU A 201 10.69 -1.23 -2.00
N GLY A 202 10.63 -2.19 -1.09
CA GLY A 202 11.29 -2.10 0.23
C GLY A 202 12.76 -2.52 0.19
N GLY A 203 13.10 -3.51 -0.64
CA GLY A 203 14.44 -4.13 -0.69
C GLY A 203 15.25 -3.94 -1.97
N SER A 204 14.64 -3.46 -3.06
CA SER A 204 15.22 -3.54 -4.41
C SER A 204 15.42 -2.17 -5.08
N PHE A 205 16.00 -1.20 -4.37
CA PHE A 205 16.28 0.14 -4.90
C PHE A 205 17.53 0.80 -4.29
N ASP A 206 18.13 1.75 -5.04
CA ASP A 206 19.25 2.60 -4.61
C ASP A 206 18.78 3.60 -3.53
N ARG A 207 18.64 3.12 -2.29
CA ARG A 207 18.14 3.89 -1.15
C ARG A 207 18.91 5.19 -0.95
N THR A 208 20.23 5.19 -1.13
CA THR A 208 21.08 6.38 -1.03
C THR A 208 20.81 7.38 -2.15
N GLY A 209 20.63 6.91 -3.39
CA GLY A 209 20.23 7.73 -4.52
C GLY A 209 18.87 8.39 -4.32
N PHE A 210 17.87 7.63 -3.86
CA PHE A 210 16.54 8.15 -3.56
C PHE A 210 16.53 9.10 -2.35
N ALA A 211 17.24 8.78 -1.26
CA ALA A 211 17.38 9.67 -0.10
C ALA A 211 17.96 11.03 -0.49
N ARG A 212 18.96 11.06 -1.38
CA ARG A 212 19.48 12.31 -1.95
C ARG A 212 18.45 13.03 -2.82
N ALA A 213 17.74 12.30 -3.69
CA ALA A 213 16.77 12.88 -4.62
C ALA A 213 15.56 13.53 -3.92
N VAL A 214 15.14 13.02 -2.75
CA VAL A 214 14.03 13.59 -1.97
C VAL A 214 14.45 14.61 -0.91
N GLY A 215 15.75 14.88 -0.79
CA GLY A 215 16.31 15.64 0.33
C GLY A 215 15.88 15.05 1.68
N LEU A 216 16.25 13.79 1.96
CA LEU A 216 15.95 13.13 3.23
C LEU A 216 16.55 13.95 4.38
N ARG A 217 15.74 14.27 5.38
CA ARG A 217 16.13 15.16 6.48
C ARG A 217 16.72 14.38 7.64
N ASP A 218 17.49 15.06 8.49
CA ASP A 218 17.99 14.46 9.72
C ASP A 218 16.82 13.96 10.58
N GLY A 219 16.94 12.71 11.04
CA GLY A 219 15.89 12.03 11.79
C GLY A 219 14.75 11.44 10.95
N GLU A 220 14.73 11.59 9.61
CA GLU A 220 13.82 10.84 8.73
C GLU A 220 14.45 9.52 8.24
N VAL A 221 13.60 8.53 7.98
CA VAL A 221 13.97 7.29 7.26
C VAL A 221 13.14 7.16 5.97
N LEU A 222 13.75 6.59 4.93
CA LEU A 222 13.13 6.29 3.65
C LEU A 222 13.13 4.76 3.45
N PRO A 223 12.12 4.04 3.95
CA PRO A 223 12.10 2.58 3.95
C PRO A 223 11.72 1.97 2.59
N CYS A 224 10.96 2.67 1.76
CA CYS A 224 10.49 2.16 0.48
C CYS A 224 10.17 3.26 -0.53
N VAL A 225 10.09 2.85 -1.80
CA VAL A 225 9.57 3.65 -2.92
C VAL A 225 8.61 2.81 -3.76
N SER A 226 7.80 3.44 -4.59
CA SER A 226 7.04 2.79 -5.65
C SER A 226 7.31 3.52 -6.97
N PRO A 227 7.62 2.83 -8.08
CA PRO A 227 7.43 3.43 -9.39
C PRO A 227 5.95 3.76 -9.61
N VAL A 228 5.69 4.78 -10.43
CA VAL A 228 4.35 5.22 -10.81
C VAL A 228 4.34 5.49 -12.31
N GLY A 229 3.27 5.08 -12.98
CA GLY A 229 3.04 5.38 -14.40
C GLY A 229 2.07 4.41 -15.08
N CYS A 230 1.83 4.63 -16.37
CA CYS A 230 0.96 3.79 -17.18
C CYS A 230 1.50 2.35 -17.33
N PRO A 231 0.76 1.28 -16.95
CA PRO A 231 1.17 -0.10 -17.16
C PRO A 231 1.41 -0.43 -18.64
N ALA A 232 2.42 -1.25 -18.96
CA ALA A 232 2.72 -1.69 -20.33
C ALA A 232 1.70 -2.71 -20.87
N ASP A 233 1.18 -2.48 -22.07
CA ASP A 233 0.14 -3.30 -22.72
C ASP A 233 0.55 -4.79 -22.82
N ARG A 234 1.84 -5.03 -23.10
CA ARG A 234 2.46 -6.35 -22.97
C ARG A 234 3.32 -6.41 -21.71
N ARG A 235 2.75 -6.98 -20.64
CA ARG A 235 3.47 -7.32 -19.39
C ARG A 235 4.78 -8.06 -19.73
N GLY A 236 5.91 -7.56 -19.23
CA GLY A 236 7.24 -8.08 -19.58
C GLY A 236 7.51 -9.50 -19.05
N LEU A 237 8.49 -10.20 -19.65
CA LEU A 237 8.91 -11.52 -19.18
C LEU A 237 9.37 -11.49 -17.71
N VAL A 238 10.20 -10.51 -17.35
CA VAL A 238 10.69 -10.29 -15.97
C VAL A 238 9.56 -9.95 -15.01
N ASP A 239 8.54 -9.22 -15.47
CA ASP A 239 7.37 -8.88 -14.65
C ASP A 239 6.52 -10.12 -14.33
N ARG A 240 6.32 -11.04 -15.30
CA ARG A 240 5.73 -12.37 -15.05
C ARG A 240 6.58 -13.21 -14.09
N MET A 241 7.88 -13.34 -14.34
CA MET A 241 8.80 -14.13 -13.50
C MET A 241 8.86 -13.62 -12.06
N THR A 242 8.93 -12.29 -11.87
CA THR A 242 9.00 -11.69 -10.54
C THR A 242 7.69 -11.86 -9.78
N ARG A 243 6.53 -11.71 -10.43
CA ARG A 243 5.24 -12.03 -9.80
C ARG A 243 5.13 -13.49 -9.40
N ALA A 244 5.52 -14.42 -10.27
CA ALA A 244 5.49 -15.85 -9.98
C ALA A 244 6.41 -16.22 -8.79
N MET A 245 7.66 -15.75 -8.80
CA MET A 245 8.63 -15.98 -7.72
C MET A 245 8.19 -15.37 -6.39
N ALA A 246 7.58 -14.17 -6.41
CA ALA A 246 7.00 -13.54 -5.23
C ALA A 246 5.60 -14.07 -4.88
N GLY A 247 5.06 -15.04 -5.62
CA GLY A 247 3.69 -15.56 -5.47
C GLY A 247 2.60 -14.47 -5.51
N SER A 248 2.83 -13.34 -6.19
CA SER A 248 2.09 -12.07 -6.00
C SER A 248 0.58 -12.14 -6.27
N ASP A 249 0.14 -13.15 -7.00
CA ASP A 249 -1.26 -13.35 -7.37
C ASP A 249 -1.99 -14.29 -6.38
N GLY A 250 -1.25 -15.05 -5.55
CA GLY A 250 -1.80 -15.87 -4.49
C GLY A 250 -2.12 -15.06 -3.23
N ARG A 251 -3.15 -15.47 -2.48
CA ARG A 251 -3.39 -15.03 -1.10
C ARG A 251 -3.56 -16.24 -0.20
N LYS A 252 -3.18 -16.09 1.08
CA LYS A 252 -3.42 -17.10 2.12
C LYS A 252 -4.92 -17.44 2.17
N PRO A 253 -5.28 -18.67 2.52
CA PRO A 253 -6.65 -19.03 2.88
C PRO A 253 -7.22 -18.12 3.98
N TRP A 254 -8.55 -17.96 4.00
CA TRP A 254 -9.27 -17.09 4.95
C TRP A 254 -9.00 -17.47 6.41
N ASP A 255 -9.11 -18.77 6.71
CA ASP A 255 -8.85 -19.43 7.99
C ASP A 255 -7.41 -19.26 8.54
N ARG A 256 -6.49 -18.69 7.74
CA ARG A 256 -5.11 -18.38 8.17
C ARG A 256 -4.88 -16.89 8.43
N LEU A 257 -5.92 -16.07 8.30
CA LEU A 257 -5.86 -14.61 8.42
C LEU A 257 -6.87 -14.05 9.42
N PHE A 258 -8.06 -14.65 9.53
CA PHE A 258 -9.20 -14.11 10.27
C PHE A 258 -9.75 -15.12 11.29
N PHE A 259 -10.02 -14.63 12.50
CA PHE A 259 -10.30 -15.44 13.68
C PHE A 259 -11.36 -14.77 14.57
N GLU A 260 -12.02 -15.57 15.41
CA GLU A 260 -13.09 -15.12 16.31
C GLU A 260 -12.72 -15.46 17.77
N GLY A 261 -12.83 -14.48 18.68
CA GLY A 261 -12.48 -14.61 20.09
C GLY A 261 -10.97 -14.59 20.39
N ASP A 262 -10.21 -15.52 19.80
CA ASP A 262 -8.76 -15.68 19.95
C ASP A 262 -8.09 -16.08 18.62
N ALA A 263 -6.79 -16.41 18.63
CA ALA A 263 -6.02 -16.74 17.42
C ALA A 263 -6.01 -18.24 17.05
N ASP A 264 -6.67 -19.10 17.82
CA ASP A 264 -6.76 -20.55 17.61
C ASP A 264 -8.10 -20.99 17.00
N HIS A 265 -9.10 -20.09 16.95
CA HIS A 265 -10.43 -20.31 16.38
C HIS A 265 -10.64 -19.50 15.07
N PRO A 266 -10.42 -20.09 13.88
CA PRO A 266 -10.64 -19.42 12.61
C PRO A 266 -12.10 -18.99 12.41
N MET A 267 -12.28 -17.78 11.89
CA MET A 267 -13.58 -17.24 11.49
C MET A 267 -14.02 -17.93 10.20
N ALA A 268 -15.24 -18.47 10.13
CA ALA A 268 -15.81 -18.94 8.88
C ALA A 268 -16.11 -17.74 7.95
N GLU A 269 -15.90 -17.90 6.64
CA GLU A 269 -16.08 -16.79 5.70
C GLU A 269 -17.55 -16.35 5.60
N ASP A 270 -18.50 -17.27 5.75
CA ASP A 270 -19.96 -17.00 5.75
C ASP A 270 -20.43 -16.27 7.02
N ASP A 271 -19.73 -16.44 8.16
CA ASP A 271 -20.03 -15.78 9.45
C ASP A 271 -19.39 -14.39 9.57
N ALA A 272 -18.63 -13.96 8.54
CA ALA A 272 -17.85 -12.73 8.57
C ALA A 272 -18.70 -11.45 8.46
N ASP A 273 -20.00 -11.54 8.17
CA ASP A 273 -20.85 -10.37 7.96
C ASP A 273 -21.06 -9.54 9.25
N PRO A 274 -21.13 -8.19 9.14
CA PRO A 274 -21.08 -7.39 7.90
C PRO A 274 -19.65 -7.12 7.39
N LEU A 275 -18.61 -7.66 8.04
CA LEU A 275 -17.20 -7.36 7.78
C LEU A 275 -16.61 -8.08 6.57
N HIS A 276 -17.35 -9.00 5.90
CA HIS A 276 -16.84 -9.82 4.78
C HIS A 276 -16.12 -8.98 3.72
N GLY A 277 -16.77 -7.92 3.24
CA GLY A 277 -16.21 -7.00 2.23
C GLY A 277 -14.94 -6.28 2.70
N VAL A 278 -14.86 -5.93 3.98
CA VAL A 278 -13.68 -5.28 4.60
C VAL A 278 -12.51 -6.27 4.68
N LEU A 279 -12.74 -7.45 5.26
CA LEU A 279 -11.70 -8.47 5.42
C LEU A 279 -11.23 -9.03 4.06
N ARG A 280 -12.11 -9.10 3.05
CA ARG A 280 -11.73 -9.40 1.66
C ARG A 280 -10.74 -8.37 1.10
N CYS A 281 -10.93 -7.08 1.40
CA CYS A 281 -9.99 -6.03 0.99
C CYS A 281 -8.66 -6.14 1.73
N VAL A 282 -8.66 -6.41 3.04
CA VAL A 282 -7.43 -6.68 3.82
C VAL A 282 -6.69 -7.90 3.26
N ARG A 283 -7.40 -8.98 2.94
CA ARG A 283 -6.80 -10.17 2.29
C ARG A 283 -6.18 -9.84 0.93
N ALA A 284 -6.74 -8.90 0.18
CA ALA A 284 -6.20 -8.49 -1.13
C ALA A 284 -4.94 -7.61 -1.03
N ALA A 285 -4.63 -7.05 0.14
CA ALA A 285 -3.50 -6.13 0.37
C ALA A 285 -2.15 -6.69 -0.12
N PRO A 286 -1.24 -5.83 -0.63
CA PRO A 286 0.14 -6.22 -0.91
C PRO A 286 0.90 -6.50 0.39
N SER A 287 2.00 -7.26 0.28
CA SER A 287 2.98 -7.40 1.37
C SER A 287 4.36 -7.76 0.83
N ALA A 288 5.40 -7.47 1.61
CA ALA A 288 6.78 -7.78 1.28
C ALA A 288 6.96 -9.30 1.08
N SER A 289 7.48 -9.70 -0.08
CA SER A 289 7.55 -11.11 -0.52
C SER A 289 6.21 -11.88 -0.42
N ASN A 290 5.07 -11.18 -0.51
CA ASN A 290 3.71 -11.69 -0.33
C ASN A 290 3.49 -12.49 0.98
N ARG A 291 4.19 -12.13 2.07
CA ARG A 291 4.16 -12.88 3.33
C ARG A 291 2.82 -12.85 4.05
N GLN A 292 2.00 -11.82 3.83
CA GLN A 292 0.68 -11.61 4.44
C GLN A 292 0.73 -11.88 5.96
N PRO A 293 1.49 -11.04 6.69
CA PRO A 293 1.88 -11.36 8.07
C PRO A 293 0.80 -11.02 9.09
N TRP A 294 -0.28 -10.32 8.70
CA TRP A 294 -1.38 -9.95 9.58
C TRP A 294 -2.25 -11.14 10.00
N ARG A 295 -2.71 -11.12 11.25
CA ARG A 295 -3.83 -11.91 11.76
C ARG A 295 -4.82 -10.93 12.39
N ILE A 296 -6.10 -11.09 12.12
CA ILE A 296 -7.16 -10.27 12.73
C ILE A 296 -8.05 -11.19 13.56
N VAL A 297 -8.18 -10.86 14.84
CA VAL A 297 -9.11 -11.51 15.76
C VAL A 297 -10.26 -10.55 16.04
N ARG A 298 -11.49 -10.94 15.73
CA ARG A 298 -12.69 -10.23 16.19
C ARG A 298 -12.98 -10.62 17.64
N ASP A 299 -13.34 -9.66 18.47
CA ASP A 299 -13.77 -9.93 19.85
C ASP A 299 -15.29 -9.89 20.01
N ALA A 300 -15.77 -10.31 21.19
CA ALA A 300 -17.19 -10.29 21.55
C ALA A 300 -17.84 -8.88 21.59
N SER A 301 -17.07 -7.79 21.46
CA SER A 301 -17.59 -6.43 21.28
C SER A 301 -17.65 -5.99 19.81
N GLY A 302 -17.15 -6.80 18.87
CA GLY A 302 -17.02 -6.49 17.46
C GLY A 302 -15.72 -5.76 17.09
N ALA A 303 -14.82 -5.51 18.05
CA ALA A 303 -13.53 -4.87 17.79
C ALA A 303 -12.60 -5.83 17.03
N LEU A 304 -11.84 -5.30 16.08
CA LEU A 304 -10.89 -6.05 15.27
C LEU A 304 -9.47 -5.83 15.78
N HIS A 305 -8.90 -6.83 16.45
CA HIS A 305 -7.54 -6.81 16.98
C HIS A 305 -6.55 -7.30 15.91
N LEU A 306 -5.63 -6.43 15.50
CA LEU A 306 -4.63 -6.70 14.48
C LEU A 306 -3.30 -7.13 15.12
N TYR A 307 -2.82 -8.31 14.72
CA TYR A 307 -1.57 -8.89 15.18
C TYR A 307 -0.62 -9.21 14.01
N LEU A 308 0.68 -9.14 14.28
CA LEU A 308 1.77 -9.46 13.38
C LEU A 308 2.33 -10.85 13.69
N ALA A 309 2.14 -11.79 12.76
CA ALA A 309 2.84 -13.07 12.73
C ALA A 309 4.21 -12.89 12.04
N ARG A 310 5.28 -12.83 12.85
CA ARG A 310 6.65 -12.61 12.37
C ARG A 310 7.15 -13.74 11.46
N THR A 311 7.72 -13.38 10.31
CA THR A 311 8.42 -14.34 9.45
C THR A 311 9.82 -14.53 10.00
N ARG A 312 10.10 -15.71 10.59
CA ARG A 312 11.39 -16.02 11.23
C ARG A 312 12.58 -15.69 10.32
N GLY A 313 13.44 -14.78 10.78
CA GLY A 313 14.66 -14.37 10.09
C GLY A 313 14.50 -13.30 9.01
N TYR A 314 13.28 -12.87 8.66
CA TYR A 314 13.03 -11.93 7.54
C TYR A 314 13.71 -10.56 7.72
N GLY A 315 13.66 -10.00 8.94
CA GLY A 315 14.31 -8.73 9.26
C GLY A 315 15.84 -8.72 9.09
N ARG A 316 16.50 -9.88 8.97
CA ARG A 316 17.95 -9.97 8.71
C ARG A 316 18.33 -9.47 7.30
N TRP A 317 17.37 -9.41 6.37
CA TRP A 317 17.62 -9.01 4.99
C TRP A 317 17.57 -7.48 4.80
N PHE A 318 16.96 -6.75 5.75
CA PHE A 318 16.72 -5.31 5.64
C PHE A 318 17.10 -4.59 6.96
N PRO A 319 18.39 -4.51 7.31
CA PRO A 319 18.82 -3.88 8.56
C PRO A 319 18.37 -2.41 8.63
N GLY A 320 17.74 -2.04 9.75
CA GLY A 320 17.24 -0.68 10.01
C GLY A 320 15.85 -0.36 9.43
N VAL A 321 15.20 -1.29 8.72
CA VAL A 321 13.84 -1.10 8.17
C VAL A 321 13.00 -2.35 8.38
N ASP A 322 11.90 -2.24 9.12
CA ASP A 322 11.00 -3.36 9.36
C ASP A 322 9.87 -3.41 8.32
N LEU A 323 10.12 -4.12 7.21
CA LEU A 323 9.12 -4.28 6.15
C LEU A 323 7.84 -4.97 6.62
N GLN A 324 7.88 -5.81 7.66
CA GLN A 324 6.65 -6.46 8.14
C GLN A 324 5.73 -5.49 8.87
N LEU A 325 6.28 -4.46 9.55
CA LEU A 325 5.46 -3.39 10.14
C LEU A 325 4.85 -2.49 9.06
N ILE A 326 5.56 -2.25 7.95
CA ILE A 326 4.99 -1.60 6.77
C ILE A 326 3.80 -2.42 6.22
N ASP A 327 3.96 -3.74 6.11
CA ASP A 327 2.86 -4.65 5.69
C ASP A 327 1.64 -4.56 6.63
N MET A 328 1.85 -4.31 7.94
CA MET A 328 0.75 -4.08 8.89
C MET A 328 0.03 -2.76 8.60
N GLY A 329 0.78 -1.68 8.33
CA GLY A 329 0.23 -0.39 7.91
C GLY A 329 -0.63 -0.47 6.65
N ILE A 330 -0.16 -1.21 5.65
CA ILE A 330 -0.90 -1.49 4.40
C ILE A 330 -2.22 -2.21 4.72
N ALA A 331 -2.19 -3.26 5.57
CA ALA A 331 -3.40 -3.97 5.99
C ALA A 331 -4.37 -3.07 6.77
N MET A 332 -3.86 -2.16 7.61
CA MET A 332 -4.67 -1.18 8.33
C MET A 332 -5.36 -0.18 7.38
N CYS A 333 -4.67 0.27 6.34
CA CYS A 333 -5.23 1.15 5.30
C CYS A 333 -6.35 0.46 4.54
N HIS A 334 -6.14 -0.78 4.09
CA HIS A 334 -7.17 -1.57 3.40
C HIS A 334 -8.44 -1.75 4.24
N LEU A 335 -8.29 -1.98 5.54
CA LEU A 335 -9.41 -2.08 6.48
C LEU A 335 -10.14 -0.74 6.61
N SER A 336 -9.41 0.36 6.89
CA SER A 336 -9.99 1.70 7.04
C SER A 336 -10.79 2.14 5.81
N LEU A 337 -10.22 2.01 4.61
CA LEU A 337 -10.87 2.47 3.37
C LEU A 337 -12.11 1.64 3.05
N ALA A 338 -12.02 0.30 3.15
CA ALA A 338 -13.16 -0.57 2.88
C ALA A 338 -14.29 -0.39 3.91
N ALA A 339 -13.94 -0.21 5.19
CA ALA A 339 -14.91 0.09 6.24
C ALA A 339 -15.62 1.43 5.98
N ALA A 340 -14.86 2.48 5.66
CA ALA A 340 -15.41 3.80 5.36
C ALA A 340 -16.35 3.79 4.14
N GLU A 341 -15.97 3.11 3.05
CA GLU A 341 -16.81 2.97 1.84
C GLU A 341 -18.11 2.19 2.13
N LEU A 342 -18.06 1.18 3.00
CA LEU A 342 -19.22 0.41 3.45
C LEU A 342 -20.03 1.10 4.58
N GLY A 343 -19.73 2.37 4.87
CA GLY A 343 -20.44 3.17 5.89
C GLY A 343 -20.11 2.80 7.34
N MET A 344 -19.15 1.89 7.56
CA MET A 344 -18.68 1.50 8.89
C MET A 344 -17.71 2.54 9.42
N ARG A 345 -18.19 3.37 10.34
CA ARG A 345 -17.32 4.26 11.11
C ARG A 345 -16.51 3.42 12.11
N GLY A 346 -15.27 3.85 12.34
CA GLY A 346 -14.36 3.27 13.31
C GLY A 346 -12.98 3.92 13.25
N SER A 347 -12.12 3.60 14.22
CA SER A 347 -10.80 4.21 14.37
C SER A 347 -9.77 3.22 14.92
N TRP A 348 -8.50 3.47 14.59
CA TRP A 348 -7.37 2.71 15.11
C TRP A 348 -6.95 3.19 16.48
N LEU A 349 -6.85 2.27 17.43
CA LEU A 349 -6.49 2.54 18.83
C LEU A 349 -5.46 1.52 19.31
N GLN A 350 -4.50 2.01 20.11
CA GLN A 350 -3.62 1.15 20.91
C GLN A 350 -4.33 0.78 22.21
N ALA A 351 -5.03 -0.36 22.21
CA ALA A 351 -5.62 -0.92 23.41
C ALA A 351 -4.58 -1.71 24.22
N LYS A 352 -4.95 -2.14 25.43
CA LYS A 352 -4.20 -3.22 26.09
C LYS A 352 -4.30 -4.48 25.20
N PRO A 353 -3.18 -5.20 24.95
CA PRO A 353 -3.22 -6.42 24.17
C PRO A 353 -4.22 -7.41 24.76
N ARG A 354 -5.10 -7.96 23.93
CA ARG A 354 -5.82 -9.19 24.26
C ARG A 354 -4.96 -10.39 23.83
N PRO A 355 -5.24 -11.62 24.30
CA PRO A 355 -4.41 -12.77 23.96
C PRO A 355 -4.52 -13.10 22.47
N GLY A 356 -3.44 -12.89 21.71
CA GLY A 356 -3.30 -13.34 20.33
C GLY A 356 -2.55 -14.68 20.18
N GLY A 357 -2.35 -15.43 21.26
CA GLY A 357 -1.39 -16.53 21.29
C GLY A 357 0.06 -16.07 21.48
N ALA A 358 0.97 -17.00 21.76
CA ALA A 358 2.32 -16.70 22.24
C ALA A 358 3.28 -16.12 21.18
N ASP A 359 3.05 -16.42 19.90
CA ASP A 359 3.92 -16.03 18.77
C ASP A 359 3.40 -14.81 17.97
N LEU A 360 2.32 -14.15 18.43
CA LEU A 360 1.73 -13.00 17.75
C LEU A 360 2.03 -11.67 18.46
N GLU A 361 2.55 -10.70 17.70
CA GLU A 361 2.84 -9.35 18.17
C GLU A 361 1.62 -8.45 17.96
N TYR A 362 1.01 -7.95 19.04
CA TYR A 362 -0.12 -7.02 18.96
C TYR A 362 0.32 -5.67 18.36
N ILE A 363 -0.42 -5.18 17.36
CA ILE A 363 -0.16 -3.89 16.69
C ILE A 363 -1.17 -2.83 17.15
N ALA A 364 -2.45 -3.06 16.90
CA ALA A 364 -3.53 -2.11 17.19
C ALA A 364 -4.89 -2.80 17.19
N SER A 365 -5.93 -2.03 17.44
CA SER A 365 -7.32 -2.48 17.29
C SER A 365 -8.14 -1.44 16.58
N TRP A 366 -8.96 -1.89 15.64
CA TRP A 366 -9.98 -1.07 15.02
C TRP A 366 -11.30 -1.25 15.77
N ILE A 367 -11.86 -0.14 16.23
CA ILE A 367 -13.07 -0.08 17.05
C ILE A 367 -14.06 0.89 16.40
N GLN A 368 -15.32 0.50 16.33
CA GLN A 368 -16.42 1.26 15.70
C GLN A 368 -16.99 2.36 16.60
#